data_AF-A0A1L9GZ16-F1
#
_entry.id   AF-A0A1L9GZ16-F1
#
_cell.length_a   1.000
_cell.length_b   1.000
_cell.length_c   1.000
_cell.angle_alpha   90.00
_cell.angle_beta   90.00
_cell.angle_gamma   90.00
#
_symmetry.space_group_name_H-M   'P 1'
#
loop_
_entity.id
_entity.type
_entity.pdbx_description
1 polymer ?
#
loop_
_entity_poly.entity_id
_entity_poly.type
_entity_poly.pdbx_seq_one_letter_code
_entity_poly.pdbx_strand_id
1 'polypeptide(L)'
;MSALKTLQKFYTVLFVLLLSVGLFTGGYYFGKRGFDIEYKKNPPVVRVVNKETGPQDVDFSEFWEVWDLINKEHIDRPFDPLKLMYGALKGLTSAVGDPYTSFLPPAENESLGSSLNGEYEGIGAELGMKDNQLIIVAPLDGSPAQKLGVRSGDAIMKINGEDTAGISITEAVGKIRGPKGQGVTLTLKRGEGSDFNLTIIRDKIVIKSVSWEDKGDGVAYIRLSRFGEKTPQEWNEAVSDMLSKMPNLKSIILDLRGNPGGFLTGSVYVASEFIEKGVVVKQVTASGAATNLDVERRGKLLKYPVVVLIDQGSASASEILTLALKDYDRAEAVVGAKSFGKGTVQDARDFKDGSGVHVTVAKWLSPKGIWIHKAGITPDYVVDITEEDVKNFRDPQLEKAIEVAKEQVK
;
A
#
# COMPACT_ATOMS: atom_id res chain seq x y z
N MET A 1 56.44 -33.87 -50.32
CA MET A 1 55.74 -32.95 -49.40
C MET A 1 54.40 -32.40 -49.91
N SER A 2 54.11 -32.40 -51.23
CA SER A 2 52.84 -31.88 -51.79
C SER A 2 51.63 -32.81 -51.56
N ALA A 3 51.76 -34.12 -51.82
CA ALA A 3 50.65 -35.07 -51.75
C ALA A 3 50.05 -35.24 -50.33
N LEU A 4 50.87 -35.17 -49.27
CA LEU A 4 50.43 -35.36 -47.88
C LEU A 4 49.52 -34.20 -47.41
N LYS A 5 49.80 -32.96 -47.84
CA LYS A 5 48.98 -31.78 -47.51
C LYS A 5 47.64 -31.79 -48.24
N THR A 6 47.61 -32.31 -49.47
CA THR A 6 46.36 -32.46 -50.25
C THR A 6 45.45 -33.51 -49.60
N LEU A 7 46.02 -34.62 -49.14
CA LEU A 7 45.28 -35.68 -48.45
C LEU A 7 44.69 -35.19 -47.11
N GLN A 8 45.45 -34.43 -46.34
CA GLN A 8 44.98 -33.88 -45.07
C GLN A 8 43.84 -32.87 -45.26
N LYS A 9 43.92 -31.98 -46.27
CA LYS A 9 42.82 -31.08 -46.65
C LYS A 9 41.57 -31.84 -47.07
N PHE A 10 41.72 -32.94 -47.82
CA PHE A 10 40.58 -33.78 -48.23
C PHE A 10 39.86 -34.37 -47.01
N TYR A 11 40.59 -34.91 -46.03
CA TYR A 11 39.99 -35.44 -44.80
C TYR A 11 39.33 -34.36 -43.95
N THR A 12 39.92 -33.16 -43.84
CA THR A 12 39.28 -32.04 -43.12
C THR A 12 37.97 -31.63 -43.80
N VAL A 13 37.96 -31.50 -45.13
CA VAL A 13 36.74 -31.14 -45.86
C VAL A 13 35.69 -32.25 -45.73
N LEU A 14 36.08 -33.51 -45.86
CA LEU A 14 35.17 -34.64 -45.70
C LEU A 14 34.58 -34.71 -44.29
N PHE A 15 35.40 -34.46 -43.25
CA PHE A 15 34.93 -34.42 -41.87
C PHE A 15 33.92 -33.30 -41.63
N VAL A 16 34.20 -32.08 -42.12
CA VAL A 16 33.28 -30.94 -42.00
C VAL A 16 31.97 -31.23 -42.74
N LEU A 17 32.05 -31.85 -43.93
CA LEU A 17 30.86 -32.19 -44.71
C LEU A 17 30.00 -33.25 -44.01
N LEU A 18 30.62 -34.29 -43.46
CA LEU A 18 29.93 -35.33 -42.69
C LEU A 18 29.32 -34.76 -41.40
N LEU A 19 30.02 -33.87 -40.69
CA LEU A 19 29.50 -33.19 -39.51
C LEU A 19 28.28 -32.34 -39.86
N SER A 20 28.34 -31.61 -40.99
CA SER A 20 27.26 -30.75 -41.47
C SER A 20 26.02 -31.56 -41.85
N VAL A 21 26.20 -32.69 -42.54
CA VAL A 21 25.11 -33.62 -42.87
C VAL A 21 24.54 -34.26 -41.61
N GLY A 22 25.38 -34.63 -40.63
CA GLY A 22 24.93 -35.17 -39.34
C GLY A 22 24.09 -34.17 -38.54
N LEU A 23 24.53 -32.91 -38.45
CA LEU A 23 23.79 -31.84 -37.80
C LEU A 23 22.47 -31.53 -38.51
N PHE A 24 22.47 -31.49 -39.84
CA PHE A 24 21.27 -31.24 -40.63
C PHE A 24 20.26 -32.38 -40.54
N THR A 25 20.71 -33.63 -40.65
CA THR A 25 19.83 -34.81 -40.51
C THR A 25 19.30 -34.96 -39.09
N GLY A 26 20.12 -34.72 -38.07
CA GLY A 26 19.69 -34.64 -36.68
C GLY A 26 18.65 -33.54 -36.48
N GLY A 27 18.94 -32.32 -36.92
CA GLY A 27 18.01 -31.19 -36.83
C GLY A 27 16.69 -31.43 -37.56
N TYR A 28 16.72 -32.00 -38.75
CA TYR A 28 15.51 -32.37 -39.52
C TYR A 28 14.70 -33.46 -38.81
N TYR A 29 15.37 -34.48 -38.25
CA TYR A 29 14.72 -35.56 -37.51
C TYR A 29 14.05 -35.05 -36.22
N PHE A 30 14.74 -34.22 -35.44
CA PHE A 30 14.18 -33.60 -34.23
C PHE A 30 13.10 -32.56 -34.53
N GLY A 31 13.24 -31.80 -35.62
CA GLY A 31 12.25 -30.82 -36.06
C GLY A 31 10.95 -31.45 -36.57
N LYS A 32 11.04 -32.58 -37.30
CA LYS A 32 9.84 -33.27 -37.85
C LYS A 32 9.09 -34.10 -36.82
N ARG A 33 9.77 -34.61 -35.78
CA ARG A 33 9.13 -35.40 -34.71
C ARG A 33 8.52 -34.56 -33.59
N GLY A 34 8.81 -33.26 -33.53
CA GLY A 34 8.43 -32.40 -32.41
C GLY A 34 9.18 -32.82 -31.15
N PHE A 35 10.20 -32.06 -30.79
CA PHE A 35 10.93 -32.29 -29.53
C PHE A 35 10.38 -31.33 -28.48
N ASP A 36 9.45 -31.82 -27.66
CA ASP A 36 9.03 -31.11 -26.46
C ASP A 36 10.10 -31.32 -25.38
N ILE A 37 10.94 -30.32 -25.18
CA ILE A 37 11.77 -30.27 -23.98
C ILE A 37 10.85 -29.79 -22.87
N GLU A 38 10.25 -30.73 -22.14
CA GLU A 38 9.69 -30.45 -20.82
C GLU A 38 10.84 -29.98 -19.92
N TYR A 39 11.06 -28.66 -19.88
CA TYR A 39 11.72 -28.04 -18.75
C TYR A 39 10.77 -28.22 -17.56
N LYS A 40 10.89 -29.37 -16.87
CA LYS A 40 10.53 -29.43 -15.46
C LYS A 40 11.43 -28.40 -14.78
N LYS A 41 10.92 -27.18 -14.61
CA LYS A 41 11.37 -26.31 -13.54
C LYS A 41 11.22 -27.18 -12.29
N ASN A 42 12.32 -27.77 -11.82
CA ASN A 42 12.31 -28.40 -10.52
C ASN A 42 11.75 -27.33 -9.57
N PRO A 43 10.57 -27.54 -8.96
CA PRO A 43 10.14 -26.64 -7.91
C PRO A 43 11.30 -26.59 -6.91
N PRO A 44 11.61 -25.41 -6.34
CA PRO A 44 12.67 -25.31 -5.36
C PRO A 44 12.48 -26.46 -4.35
N VAL A 45 13.52 -27.27 -4.15
CA VAL A 45 13.49 -28.30 -3.12
C VAL A 45 13.51 -27.52 -1.80
N VAL A 46 12.32 -27.23 -1.27
CA VAL A 46 12.16 -26.65 0.05
C VAL A 46 12.53 -27.74 1.04
N ARG A 47 13.80 -27.78 1.41
CA ARG A 47 14.27 -28.61 2.50
C ARG A 47 13.84 -27.91 3.79
N VAL A 48 12.90 -28.51 4.53
CA VAL A 48 12.59 -28.06 5.88
C VAL A 48 13.87 -28.19 6.71
N VAL A 49 14.39 -27.05 7.18
CA VAL A 49 15.52 -26.98 8.12
C VAL A 49 14.93 -26.52 9.46
N ASN A 50 15.33 -27.17 10.57
CA ASN A 50 14.84 -26.93 11.95
C ASN A 50 13.52 -27.62 12.32
N LYS A 51 13.49 -28.96 12.29
CA LYS A 51 12.40 -29.76 12.87
C LYS A 51 12.31 -29.62 14.40
N GLU A 52 13.42 -29.24 15.06
CA GLU A 52 13.54 -29.28 16.52
C GLU A 52 14.12 -27.97 17.08
N THR A 53 13.23 -26.99 17.30
CA THR A 53 13.38 -25.94 18.32
C THR A 53 11.96 -25.48 18.72
N GLY A 54 11.14 -26.42 19.20
CA GLY A 54 9.79 -26.13 19.70
C GLY A 54 9.80 -25.70 21.17
N PRO A 55 8.68 -25.18 21.71
CA PRO A 55 8.46 -25.05 23.15
C PRO A 55 8.64 -26.41 23.83
N GLN A 56 9.28 -26.47 25.00
CA GLN A 56 9.58 -27.75 25.66
C GLN A 56 8.32 -28.54 26.09
N ASP A 57 7.15 -27.90 26.12
CA ASP A 57 5.88 -28.49 26.55
C ASP A 57 4.95 -28.87 25.39
N VAL A 58 5.37 -28.70 24.12
CA VAL A 58 4.53 -28.98 22.95
C VAL A 58 5.18 -30.02 22.06
N ASP A 59 4.50 -31.13 21.83
CA ASP A 59 4.95 -32.16 20.89
C ASP A 59 4.68 -31.73 19.44
N PHE A 60 5.76 -31.45 18.70
CA PHE A 60 5.69 -31.10 17.28
C PHE A 60 5.55 -32.32 16.36
N SER A 61 5.61 -33.56 16.87
CA SER A 61 5.43 -34.77 16.07
C SER A 61 4.08 -34.77 15.36
N GLU A 62 3.01 -34.38 16.04
CA GLU A 62 1.64 -34.31 15.51
C GLU A 62 1.55 -33.39 14.29
N PHE A 63 2.22 -32.24 14.30
CA PHE A 63 2.27 -31.33 13.14
C PHE A 63 2.84 -32.03 11.89
N TRP A 64 3.92 -32.80 12.06
CA TRP A 64 4.56 -33.53 10.96
C TRP A 64 3.75 -34.75 10.52
N GLU A 65 3.11 -35.46 11.45
CA GLU A 65 2.22 -36.57 11.13
C GLU A 65 1.04 -36.10 10.27
N VAL A 66 0.42 -34.97 10.62
CA VAL A 66 -0.66 -34.37 9.82
C VAL A 66 -0.14 -33.91 8.47
N TRP A 67 1.02 -33.24 8.42
CA TRP A 67 1.65 -32.82 7.17
C TRP A 67 1.91 -33.99 6.21
N ASP A 68 2.48 -35.08 6.73
CA ASP A 68 2.80 -36.28 5.96
C ASP A 68 1.53 -37.01 5.52
N LEU A 69 0.52 -37.11 6.39
CA LEU A 69 -0.77 -37.72 6.08
C LEU A 69 -1.46 -36.98 4.92
N ILE A 70 -1.47 -35.63 4.94
CA ILE A 70 -2.06 -34.82 3.85
C ILE A 70 -1.34 -35.09 2.53
N ASN A 71 0.00 -35.07 2.52
CA ASN A 71 0.77 -35.28 1.30
C ASN A 71 0.68 -36.71 0.76
N LYS A 72 0.46 -37.69 1.64
CA LYS A 72 0.36 -39.11 1.28
C LYS A 72 -1.04 -39.53 0.85
N GLU A 73 -2.07 -39.11 1.59
CA GLU A 73 -3.42 -39.69 1.49
C GLU A 73 -4.43 -38.77 0.79
N HIS A 74 -4.23 -37.44 0.77
CA HIS A 74 -5.21 -36.52 0.16
C HIS A 74 -5.37 -36.77 -1.33
N ILE A 75 -6.62 -36.72 -1.83
CA ILE A 75 -6.96 -37.07 -3.22
C ILE A 75 -6.35 -36.12 -4.26
N ASP A 76 -6.28 -34.83 -3.94
CA ASP A 76 -5.76 -33.77 -4.83
C ASP A 76 -4.22 -33.61 -4.82
N ARG A 77 -3.48 -34.58 -4.29
CA ARG A 77 -2.00 -34.55 -4.27
C ARG A 77 -1.41 -34.56 -5.69
N PRO A 78 -0.21 -33.98 -5.92
CA PRO A 78 0.68 -33.35 -4.93
C PRO A 78 0.33 -31.89 -4.63
N PHE A 79 0.60 -31.46 -3.40
CA PHE A 79 0.50 -30.05 -3.00
C PHE A 79 1.85 -29.33 -3.13
N ASP A 80 1.78 -28.01 -3.25
CA ASP A 80 2.94 -27.13 -3.13
C ASP A 80 3.36 -27.01 -1.65
N PRO A 81 4.54 -27.52 -1.26
CA PRO A 81 5.03 -27.45 0.13
C PRO A 81 5.14 -26.01 0.63
N LEU A 82 5.48 -25.05 -0.23
CA LEU A 82 5.63 -23.65 0.17
C LEU A 82 4.27 -23.03 0.52
N LYS A 83 3.23 -23.38 -0.24
CA LYS A 83 1.85 -22.95 0.05
C LYS A 83 1.35 -23.51 1.38
N LEU A 84 1.62 -24.79 1.66
CA LEU A 84 1.28 -25.41 2.95
C LEU A 84 2.03 -24.75 4.12
N MET A 85 3.33 -24.47 3.95
CA MET A 85 4.15 -23.79 4.97
C MET A 85 3.64 -22.39 5.27
N TYR A 86 3.36 -21.58 4.23
CA TYR A 86 2.78 -20.26 4.43
C TYR A 86 1.39 -20.31 5.07
N GLY A 87 0.58 -21.32 4.73
CA GLY A 87 -0.69 -21.59 5.40
C GLY A 87 -0.51 -21.85 6.90
N ALA A 88 0.46 -22.68 7.28
CA ALA A 88 0.78 -22.96 8.68
C ALA A 88 1.26 -21.70 9.44
N LEU A 89 2.13 -20.89 8.84
CA LEU A 89 2.61 -19.63 9.44
C LEU A 89 1.50 -18.58 9.59
N LYS A 90 0.58 -18.50 8.62
CA LYS A 90 -0.64 -17.68 8.74
C LYS A 90 -1.54 -18.18 9.87
N GLY A 91 -1.73 -19.50 9.98
CA GLY A 91 -2.49 -20.10 11.07
C GLY A 91 -1.88 -19.79 12.44
N LEU A 92 -0.55 -19.92 12.58
CA LEU A 92 0.18 -19.61 13.80
C LEU A 92 0.01 -18.15 14.24
N THR A 93 0.21 -17.21 13.32
CA THR A 93 0.05 -15.77 13.62
C THR A 93 -1.40 -15.41 13.94
N SER A 94 -2.36 -16.01 13.23
CA SER A 94 -3.80 -15.83 13.52
C SER A 94 -4.20 -16.37 14.89
N ALA A 95 -3.59 -17.48 15.34
CA ALA A 95 -3.88 -18.10 16.64
C ALA A 95 -3.53 -17.21 17.85
N VAL A 96 -2.73 -16.15 17.65
CA VAL A 96 -2.45 -15.14 18.69
C VAL A 96 -3.71 -14.36 19.09
N GLY A 97 -4.73 -14.30 18.21
CA GLY A 97 -5.96 -13.53 18.46
C GLY A 97 -5.78 -12.02 18.38
N ASP A 98 -4.60 -11.56 17.98
CA ASP A 98 -4.29 -10.16 17.68
C ASP A 98 -4.44 -9.92 16.17
N PRO A 99 -5.42 -9.12 15.71
CA PRO A 99 -5.63 -8.87 14.28
C PRO A 99 -4.46 -8.13 13.60
N TYR A 100 -3.50 -7.64 14.39
CA TYR A 100 -2.32 -6.91 13.93
C TYR A 100 -1.07 -7.78 13.80
N THR A 101 -1.10 -9.00 14.34
CA THR A 101 0.00 -9.96 14.23
C THR A 101 -0.27 -10.89 13.05
N SER A 102 0.54 -10.81 12.02
CA SER A 102 0.28 -11.49 10.74
C SER A 102 1.55 -11.90 10.02
N PHE A 103 1.53 -13.09 9.44
CA PHE A 103 2.52 -13.51 8.44
C PHE A 103 2.05 -13.13 7.03
N LEU A 104 2.95 -12.50 6.27
CA LEU A 104 2.72 -12.02 4.91
C LEU A 104 3.61 -12.82 3.95
N PRO A 105 3.04 -13.68 3.09
CA PRO A 105 3.76 -14.27 1.97
C PRO A 105 4.38 -13.19 1.05
N PRO A 106 5.36 -13.54 0.21
CA PRO A 106 6.15 -12.54 -0.52
C PRO A 106 5.33 -11.51 -1.30
N ALA A 107 4.30 -11.95 -2.03
CA ALA A 107 3.44 -11.03 -2.80
C ALA A 107 2.61 -10.09 -1.91
N GLU A 108 2.16 -10.55 -0.75
CA GLU A 108 1.41 -9.72 0.21
C GLU A 108 2.34 -8.72 0.91
N ASN A 109 3.56 -9.16 1.26
CA ASN A 109 4.58 -8.32 1.88
C ASN A 109 5.06 -7.21 0.93
N GLU A 110 5.33 -7.57 -0.33
CA GLU A 110 5.69 -6.62 -1.40
C GLU A 110 4.57 -5.61 -1.62
N SER A 111 3.31 -6.08 -1.71
CA SER A 111 2.15 -5.20 -1.90
C SER A 111 1.98 -4.19 -0.76
N LEU A 112 2.21 -4.61 0.48
CA LEU A 112 2.18 -3.72 1.65
C LEU A 112 3.29 -2.66 1.57
N GLY A 113 4.51 -3.07 1.25
CA GLY A 113 5.65 -2.16 1.09
C GLY A 113 5.43 -1.14 -0.04
N SER A 114 4.96 -1.57 -1.20
CA SER A 114 4.61 -0.69 -2.32
C SER A 114 3.54 0.32 -1.92
N SER A 115 2.49 -0.12 -1.21
CA SER A 115 1.41 0.76 -0.77
C SER A 115 1.91 1.85 0.19
N LEU A 116 2.78 1.51 1.15
CA LEU A 116 3.42 2.50 2.04
C LEU A 116 4.27 3.50 1.26
N ASN A 117 4.95 3.05 0.22
CA ASN A 117 5.73 3.90 -0.68
C ASN A 117 4.87 4.69 -1.69
N GLY A 118 3.54 4.53 -1.66
CA GLY A 118 2.60 5.19 -2.57
C GLY A 118 2.63 4.64 -3.97
N GLU A 119 3.11 3.42 -4.13
CA GLU A 119 3.29 2.74 -5.38
C GLU A 119 2.12 1.80 -5.58
N TYR A 120 1.30 2.10 -6.58
CA TYR A 120 0.11 1.32 -6.91
C TYR A 120 0.20 0.83 -8.34
N GLU A 121 -0.25 -0.39 -8.60
CA GLU A 121 -0.37 -0.89 -9.96
C GLU A 121 -1.82 -0.77 -10.44
N GLY A 122 -2.01 -0.01 -11.52
CA GLY A 122 -3.35 0.26 -12.04
C GLY A 122 -3.34 1.24 -13.20
N ILE A 123 -4.48 1.87 -13.44
CA ILE A 123 -4.68 2.78 -14.57
C ILE A 123 -4.37 4.25 -14.23
N GLY A 124 -4.27 4.58 -12.93
CA GLY A 124 -4.05 5.94 -12.43
C GLY A 124 -5.24 6.86 -12.67
N ALA A 125 -6.39 6.55 -12.08
CA ALA A 125 -7.56 7.41 -12.11
C ALA A 125 -8.26 7.41 -10.74
N GLU A 126 -8.84 8.55 -10.39
CA GLU A 126 -9.74 8.71 -9.25
C GLU A 126 -11.16 8.36 -9.68
N LEU A 127 -11.82 7.52 -8.88
CA LEU A 127 -13.16 7.04 -9.14
C LEU A 127 -14.15 7.70 -8.17
N GLY A 128 -15.38 7.87 -8.61
CA GLY A 128 -16.47 8.38 -7.79
C GLY A 128 -17.79 7.79 -8.22
N MET A 129 -18.83 8.10 -7.45
CA MET A 129 -20.21 7.77 -7.81
C MET A 129 -20.97 9.06 -8.05
N LYS A 130 -21.71 9.12 -9.16
CA LYS A 130 -22.65 10.21 -9.45
C LYS A 130 -23.96 9.60 -9.93
N ASP A 131 -25.07 9.97 -9.31
CA ASP A 131 -26.40 9.42 -9.65
C ASP A 131 -26.42 7.88 -9.68
N ASN A 132 -25.73 7.25 -8.73
CA ASN A 132 -25.54 5.80 -8.62
C ASN A 132 -24.79 5.14 -9.80
N GLN A 133 -24.13 5.94 -10.65
CA GLN A 133 -23.26 5.51 -11.73
C GLN A 133 -21.79 5.67 -11.32
N LEU A 134 -20.99 4.64 -11.55
CA LEU A 134 -19.53 4.70 -11.39
C LEU A 134 -18.95 5.62 -12.46
N ILE A 135 -18.16 6.61 -12.03
CA ILE A 135 -17.54 7.62 -12.90
C ILE A 135 -16.05 7.79 -12.60
N ILE A 136 -15.32 8.32 -13.58
CA ILE A 136 -13.99 8.89 -13.40
C ILE A 136 -14.15 10.30 -12.86
N VAL A 137 -13.67 10.56 -11.64
CA VAL A 137 -13.58 11.92 -11.10
C VAL A 137 -12.48 12.68 -11.84
N ALA A 138 -11.27 12.11 -11.86
CA ALA A 138 -10.15 12.67 -12.61
C ALA A 138 -9.12 11.58 -12.96
N PRO A 139 -8.55 11.57 -14.18
CA PRO A 139 -7.34 10.81 -14.43
C PRO A 139 -6.14 11.49 -13.75
N LEU A 140 -5.20 10.71 -13.22
CA LEU A 140 -3.97 11.26 -12.63
C LEU A 140 -3.02 11.73 -13.73
N ASP A 141 -2.24 12.78 -13.46
CA ASP A 141 -1.28 13.31 -14.42
C ASP A 141 -0.20 12.29 -14.80
N GLY A 142 0.07 12.17 -16.10
CA GLY A 142 1.02 11.22 -16.66
C GLY A 142 0.59 9.74 -16.61
N SER A 143 -0.61 9.45 -16.08
CA SER A 143 -1.13 8.09 -15.92
C SER A 143 -1.45 7.40 -17.26
N PRO A 144 -1.52 6.05 -17.29
CA PRO A 144 -2.06 5.31 -18.42
C PRO A 144 -3.45 5.77 -18.85
N ALA A 145 -4.36 6.03 -17.88
CA ALA A 145 -5.70 6.52 -18.15
C ALA A 145 -5.68 7.88 -18.87
N GLN A 146 -4.90 8.85 -18.36
CA GLN A 146 -4.79 10.17 -18.98
C GLN A 146 -4.24 10.09 -20.41
N LYS A 147 -3.17 9.31 -20.61
CA LYS A 147 -2.51 9.13 -21.92
C LYS A 147 -3.43 8.56 -22.99
N LEU A 148 -4.39 7.73 -22.58
CA LEU A 148 -5.38 7.12 -23.47
C LEU A 148 -6.67 7.96 -23.60
N GLY A 149 -6.68 9.18 -23.07
CA GLY A 149 -7.77 10.14 -23.28
C GLY A 149 -9.00 9.89 -22.42
N VAL A 150 -8.85 9.19 -21.30
CA VAL A 150 -9.86 9.16 -20.22
C VAL A 150 -10.02 10.58 -19.68
N ARG A 151 -11.26 10.99 -19.39
CA ARG A 151 -11.59 12.34 -18.92
C ARG A 151 -12.43 12.30 -17.66
N SER A 152 -12.39 13.41 -16.92
CA SER A 152 -13.33 13.66 -15.82
C SER A 152 -14.77 13.56 -16.33
N GLY A 153 -15.62 12.90 -15.56
CA GLY A 153 -17.03 12.66 -15.87
C GLY A 153 -17.30 11.48 -16.82
N ASP A 154 -16.27 10.76 -17.30
CA ASP A 154 -16.50 9.51 -18.05
C ASP A 154 -17.17 8.48 -17.12
N ALA A 155 -18.34 7.98 -17.51
CA ALA A 155 -19.03 6.90 -16.80
C ALA A 155 -18.42 5.55 -17.17
N ILE A 156 -18.09 4.73 -16.18
CA ILE A 156 -17.58 3.38 -16.37
C ILE A 156 -18.79 2.45 -16.38
N MET A 157 -19.19 1.98 -17.54
CA MET A 157 -20.33 1.07 -17.73
C MET A 157 -19.96 -0.40 -17.49
N LYS A 158 -18.72 -0.79 -17.85
CA LYS A 158 -18.23 -2.17 -17.67
C LYS A 158 -16.74 -2.22 -17.36
N ILE A 159 -16.33 -3.24 -16.61
CA ILE A 159 -14.93 -3.58 -16.34
C ILE A 159 -14.70 -5.02 -16.81
N ASN A 160 -13.80 -5.21 -17.78
CA ASN A 160 -13.55 -6.49 -18.46
C ASN A 160 -14.83 -7.17 -18.99
N GLY A 161 -15.82 -6.37 -19.41
CA GLY A 161 -17.10 -6.86 -19.92
C GLY A 161 -18.18 -7.11 -18.87
N GLU A 162 -17.84 -7.04 -17.58
CA GLU A 162 -18.81 -7.12 -16.47
C GLU A 162 -19.43 -5.75 -16.18
N ASP A 163 -20.75 -5.72 -16.01
CA ASP A 163 -21.51 -4.50 -15.73
C ASP A 163 -21.14 -3.90 -14.36
N THR A 164 -21.13 -2.56 -14.28
CA THR A 164 -20.83 -1.81 -13.06
C THR A 164 -22.08 -1.31 -12.34
N ALA A 165 -23.29 -1.62 -12.81
CA ALA A 165 -24.53 -1.25 -12.14
C ALA A 165 -24.56 -1.82 -10.71
N GLY A 166 -24.68 -0.93 -9.72
CA GLY A 166 -24.70 -1.30 -8.30
C GLY A 166 -23.35 -1.73 -7.74
N ILE A 167 -22.25 -1.62 -8.50
CA ILE A 167 -20.92 -1.91 -8.00
C ILE A 167 -20.50 -0.88 -6.95
N SER A 168 -19.85 -1.33 -5.88
CA SER A 168 -19.19 -0.40 -4.96
C SER A 168 -17.89 0.14 -5.56
N ILE A 169 -17.47 1.34 -5.15
CA ILE A 169 -16.17 1.90 -5.55
C ILE A 169 -15.04 0.92 -5.19
N THR A 170 -15.09 0.34 -4.00
CA THR A 170 -14.06 -0.60 -3.51
C THR A 170 -13.95 -1.84 -4.40
N GLU A 171 -15.07 -2.44 -4.79
CA GLU A 171 -15.07 -3.58 -5.70
C GLU A 171 -14.55 -3.19 -7.09
N ALA A 172 -14.96 -2.03 -7.61
CA ALA A 172 -14.48 -1.51 -8.88
C ALA A 172 -12.94 -1.31 -8.86
N VAL A 173 -12.39 -0.72 -7.79
CA VAL A 173 -10.95 -0.57 -7.60
C VAL A 173 -10.25 -1.93 -7.60
N GLY A 174 -10.83 -2.95 -6.95
CA GLY A 174 -10.31 -4.31 -6.94
C GLY A 174 -10.22 -4.94 -8.33
N LYS A 175 -11.24 -4.72 -9.19
CA LYS A 175 -11.26 -5.21 -10.58
C LYS A 175 -10.33 -4.41 -11.51
N ILE A 176 -10.16 -3.12 -11.26
CA ILE A 176 -9.33 -2.22 -12.07
C ILE A 176 -7.85 -2.36 -11.76
N ARG A 177 -7.47 -2.56 -10.50
CA ARG A 177 -6.09 -2.85 -10.11
C ARG A 177 -5.66 -4.23 -10.59
N GLY A 178 -4.35 -4.46 -10.60
CA GLY A 178 -3.76 -5.71 -11.05
C GLY A 178 -2.32 -5.52 -11.50
N PRO A 179 -1.65 -6.61 -11.90
CA PRO A 179 -0.23 -6.59 -12.18
C PRO A 179 0.13 -5.61 -13.31
N LYS A 180 1.25 -4.91 -13.15
CA LYS A 180 1.83 -4.06 -14.20
C LYS A 180 1.98 -4.82 -15.51
N GLY A 181 1.69 -4.14 -16.62
CA GLY A 181 1.76 -4.70 -17.97
C GLY A 181 0.53 -5.51 -18.38
N GLN A 182 -0.37 -5.86 -17.46
CA GLN A 182 -1.64 -6.47 -17.83
C GLN A 182 -2.68 -5.41 -18.20
N GLY A 183 -3.50 -5.71 -19.19
CA GLY A 183 -4.60 -4.85 -19.62
C GLY A 183 -5.83 -4.98 -18.71
N VAL A 184 -6.58 -3.88 -18.59
CA VAL A 184 -7.99 -3.87 -18.16
C VAL A 184 -8.80 -3.15 -19.24
N THR A 185 -9.91 -3.75 -19.64
CA THR A 185 -10.81 -3.13 -20.62
C THR A 185 -11.95 -2.44 -19.89
N LEU A 186 -12.09 -1.14 -20.09
CA LEU A 186 -13.22 -0.35 -19.60
C LEU A 186 -14.17 -0.06 -20.75
N THR A 187 -15.46 -0.26 -20.54
CA THR A 187 -16.50 0.33 -21.39
C THR A 187 -16.89 1.65 -20.78
N LEU A 188 -16.58 2.75 -21.46
CA LEU A 188 -16.80 4.11 -20.99
C LEU A 188 -17.92 4.79 -21.78
N LYS A 189 -18.64 5.70 -21.12
CA LYS A 189 -19.63 6.57 -21.75
C LYS A 189 -19.34 8.02 -21.37
N ARG A 190 -19.27 8.90 -22.37
CA ARG A 190 -18.96 10.32 -22.19
C ARG A 190 -20.18 11.18 -22.49
N GLY A 191 -20.78 11.76 -21.45
CA GLY A 191 -22.02 12.52 -21.57
C GLY A 191 -23.13 11.68 -22.21
N GLU A 192 -23.82 12.24 -23.21
CA GLU A 192 -24.86 11.55 -23.98
C GLU A 192 -24.32 10.74 -25.17
N GLY A 193 -22.99 10.62 -25.31
CA GLY A 193 -22.38 9.85 -26.39
C GLY A 193 -22.64 8.35 -26.31
N SER A 194 -22.25 7.62 -27.37
CA SER A 194 -22.26 6.16 -27.37
C SER A 194 -21.15 5.58 -26.50
N ASP A 195 -21.38 4.38 -25.98
CA ASP A 195 -20.36 3.61 -25.27
C ASP A 195 -19.15 3.34 -26.17
N PHE A 196 -17.96 3.38 -25.59
CA PHE A 196 -16.71 3.04 -26.27
C PHE A 196 -15.81 2.22 -25.35
N ASN A 197 -15.07 1.27 -25.93
CA ASN A 197 -14.16 0.42 -25.18
C ASN A 197 -12.74 0.98 -25.20
N LEU A 198 -12.07 0.92 -24.06
CA LEU A 198 -10.69 1.30 -23.90
C LEU A 198 -9.94 0.23 -23.10
N THR A 199 -8.95 -0.40 -23.71
CA THR A 199 -8.03 -1.29 -23.00
C THR A 199 -6.83 -0.48 -22.50
N ILE A 200 -6.71 -0.37 -21.18
CA ILE A 200 -5.65 0.38 -20.52
C ILE A 200 -4.65 -0.62 -19.96
N ILE A 201 -3.38 -0.49 -20.36
CA ILE A 201 -2.29 -1.28 -19.79
C ILE A 201 -1.94 -0.69 -18.43
N ARG A 202 -2.03 -1.52 -17.38
CA ARG A 202 -1.69 -1.10 -16.02
C ARG A 202 -0.21 -0.76 -15.92
N ASP A 203 0.09 0.29 -15.18
CA ASP A 203 1.46 0.68 -14.86
C ASP A 203 1.57 1.04 -13.38
N LYS A 204 2.81 1.23 -12.93
CA LYS A 204 3.14 1.71 -11.60
C LYS A 204 2.84 3.20 -11.49
N ILE A 205 1.88 3.54 -10.64
CA ILE A 205 1.46 4.89 -10.30
C ILE A 205 2.09 5.27 -8.96
N VAL A 206 2.76 6.41 -8.91
CA VAL A 206 3.34 6.94 -7.68
C VAL A 206 2.51 8.14 -7.23
N ILE A 207 1.82 8.00 -6.10
CA ILE A 207 0.99 9.06 -5.52
C ILE A 207 1.76 9.64 -4.34
N LYS A 208 2.00 10.96 -4.33
CA LYS A 208 2.65 11.62 -3.18
C LYS A 208 1.82 11.43 -1.92
N SER A 209 2.49 11.27 -0.78
CA SER A 209 1.82 11.16 0.52
C SER A 209 1.29 12.50 1.02
N VAL A 210 1.93 13.60 0.60
CA VAL A 210 1.60 14.98 0.98
C VAL A 210 1.17 15.79 -0.23
N SER A 211 0.03 16.48 -0.11
CA SER A 211 -0.38 17.55 -1.01
C SER A 211 -0.89 18.74 -0.21
N TRP A 212 -0.94 19.92 -0.83
CA TRP A 212 -1.47 21.12 -0.19
C TRP A 212 -2.25 21.98 -1.18
N GLU A 213 -3.19 22.76 -0.66
CA GLU A 213 -4.02 23.70 -1.41
C GLU A 213 -4.24 24.99 -0.60
N ASP A 214 -4.34 26.13 -1.28
CA ASP A 214 -4.81 27.38 -0.69
C ASP A 214 -6.35 27.39 -0.68
N LYS A 215 -6.95 27.47 0.51
CA LYS A 215 -8.42 27.55 0.69
C LYS A 215 -8.92 28.99 0.81
N GLY A 216 -8.08 29.98 0.53
CA GLY A 216 -8.38 31.40 0.64
C GLY A 216 -8.30 31.91 2.07
N ASP A 217 -8.37 33.23 2.23
CA ASP A 217 -8.35 33.93 3.53
C ASP A 217 -7.13 33.63 4.43
N GLY A 218 -6.05 33.10 3.84
CA GLY A 218 -4.83 32.69 4.55
C GLY A 218 -4.94 31.31 5.21
N VAL A 219 -5.87 30.46 4.79
CA VAL A 219 -6.02 29.07 5.27
C VAL A 219 -5.35 28.12 4.30
N ALA A 220 -4.30 27.44 4.73
CA ALA A 220 -3.71 26.34 3.97
C ALA A 220 -4.35 25.01 4.35
N TYR A 221 -4.68 24.19 3.36
CA TYR A 221 -5.09 22.80 3.55
C TYR A 221 -3.94 21.88 3.17
N ILE A 222 -3.47 21.04 4.09
CA ILE A 222 -2.43 20.04 3.86
C ILE A 222 -3.06 18.66 4.04
N ARG A 223 -3.06 17.83 2.99
CA ARG A 223 -3.49 16.44 3.06
C ARG A 223 -2.28 15.54 3.25
N LEU A 224 -2.31 14.74 4.31
CA LEU A 224 -1.32 13.70 4.57
C LEU A 224 -2.03 12.34 4.53
N SER A 225 -1.83 11.60 3.44
CA SER A 225 -2.57 10.36 3.15
C SER A 225 -1.98 9.10 3.78
N ARG A 226 -0.69 9.13 4.14
CA ARG A 226 0.05 8.01 4.77
C ARG A 226 1.38 8.50 5.35
N PHE A 227 2.00 7.68 6.19
CA PHE A 227 3.37 7.87 6.68
C PHE A 227 4.31 6.86 6.01
N GLY A 228 4.72 7.16 4.78
CA GLY A 228 5.64 6.35 3.98
C GLY A 228 7.10 6.79 4.09
N GLU A 229 7.99 6.08 3.42
CA GLU A 229 9.44 6.36 3.44
C GLU A 229 9.77 7.75 2.86
N LYS A 230 9.02 8.15 1.82
CA LYS A 230 9.18 9.44 1.14
C LYS A 230 8.47 10.60 1.83
N THR A 231 7.63 10.33 2.84
CA THR A 231 6.80 11.36 3.49
C THR A 231 7.61 12.51 4.08
N PRO A 232 8.76 12.31 4.77
CA PRO A 232 9.56 13.44 5.28
C PRO A 232 10.03 14.40 4.17
N GLN A 233 10.46 13.86 3.03
CA GLN A 233 10.87 14.68 1.89
C GLN A 233 9.68 15.43 1.29
N GLU A 234 8.60 14.71 0.98
CA GLU A 234 7.39 15.27 0.38
C GLU A 234 6.75 16.33 1.29
N TRP A 235 6.81 16.14 2.62
CA TRP A 235 6.38 17.12 3.61
C TRP A 235 7.20 18.41 3.53
N ASN A 236 8.53 18.32 3.51
CA ASN A 236 9.38 19.50 3.41
C ASN A 236 9.17 20.28 2.09
N GLU A 237 9.02 19.56 0.98
CA GLU A 237 8.70 20.14 -0.33
C GLU A 237 7.37 20.89 -0.26
N ALA A 238 6.30 20.24 0.22
CA ALA A 238 4.97 20.83 0.33
C ALA A 238 4.96 22.06 1.26
N VAL A 239 5.55 21.96 2.45
CA VAL A 239 5.60 23.08 3.41
C VAL A 239 6.40 24.26 2.86
N SER A 240 7.53 24.01 2.19
CA SER A 240 8.35 25.08 1.64
C SER A 240 7.68 25.76 0.44
N ASP A 241 7.04 24.99 -0.43
CA ASP A 241 6.26 25.51 -1.56
C ASP A 241 5.05 26.34 -1.06
N MET A 242 4.28 25.81 -0.11
CA MET A 242 3.16 26.49 0.54
C MET A 242 3.58 27.83 1.16
N LEU A 243 4.62 27.84 2.00
CA LEU A 243 5.10 29.08 2.64
C LEU A 243 5.61 30.11 1.62
N SER A 244 6.14 29.67 0.48
CA SER A 244 6.58 30.59 -0.58
C SER A 244 5.41 31.24 -1.33
N LYS A 245 4.30 30.51 -1.50
CA LYS A 245 3.12 30.94 -2.26
C LYS A 245 2.06 31.62 -1.39
N MET A 246 2.07 31.40 -0.08
CA MET A 246 1.13 31.97 0.88
C MET A 246 1.84 32.91 1.88
N PRO A 247 2.27 34.12 1.46
CA PRO A 247 2.92 35.07 2.36
C PRO A 247 2.00 35.56 3.51
N ASN A 248 0.68 35.45 3.33
CA ASN A 248 -0.33 35.82 4.32
C ASN A 248 -0.95 34.59 5.01
N LEU A 249 -0.21 33.49 5.12
CA LEU A 249 -0.65 32.30 5.85
C LEU A 249 -1.02 32.66 7.29
N LYS A 250 -2.20 32.21 7.71
CA LYS A 250 -2.77 32.49 9.03
C LYS A 250 -3.06 31.22 9.81
N SER A 251 -3.62 30.18 9.16
CA SER A 251 -3.91 28.90 9.83
C SER A 251 -3.79 27.73 8.86
N ILE A 252 -3.71 26.53 9.41
CA ILE A 252 -3.50 25.28 8.67
C ILE A 252 -4.63 24.30 9.01
N ILE A 253 -5.16 23.64 8.00
CA ILE A 253 -5.96 22.43 8.14
C ILE A 253 -5.06 21.26 7.78
N LEU A 254 -4.86 20.34 8.72
CA LEU A 254 -4.13 19.09 8.52
C LEU A 254 -5.13 17.95 8.37
N ASP A 255 -5.29 17.45 7.15
CA ASP A 255 -6.21 16.37 6.83
C ASP A 255 -5.54 14.99 6.88
N LEU A 256 -5.99 14.19 7.85
CA LEU A 256 -5.59 12.81 8.11
C LEU A 256 -6.73 11.81 7.83
N ARG A 257 -7.82 12.24 7.20
CA ARG A 257 -8.96 11.38 6.83
C ARG A 257 -8.54 10.32 5.82
N GLY A 258 -8.92 9.08 6.09
CA GLY A 258 -8.53 7.91 5.33
C GLY A 258 -7.05 7.53 5.43
N ASN A 259 -6.28 8.15 6.34
CA ASN A 259 -4.86 7.83 6.53
C ASN A 259 -4.68 6.70 7.56
N PRO A 260 -4.36 5.46 7.13
CA PRO A 260 -4.25 4.30 8.02
C PRO A 260 -2.98 4.31 8.89
N GLY A 261 -2.16 5.36 8.78
CA GLY A 261 -0.88 5.49 9.43
C GLY A 261 0.29 5.13 8.51
N GLY A 262 1.22 4.33 9.02
CA GLY A 262 2.48 4.00 8.38
C GLY A 262 3.61 3.98 9.40
N PHE A 263 4.79 4.42 9.01
CA PHE A 263 5.96 4.46 9.89
C PHE A 263 5.74 5.39 11.08
N LEU A 264 5.96 4.85 12.28
CA LEU A 264 5.85 5.60 13.54
C LEU A 264 6.78 6.80 13.56
N THR A 265 8.01 6.66 13.05
CA THR A 265 8.97 7.77 12.92
C THR A 265 8.43 8.90 12.05
N GLY A 266 7.63 8.59 11.02
CA GLY A 266 6.95 9.60 10.21
C GLY A 266 6.00 10.47 11.04
N SER A 267 5.28 9.89 12.01
CA SER A 267 4.41 10.69 12.90
C SER A 267 5.21 11.63 13.81
N VAL A 268 6.38 11.19 14.29
CA VAL A 268 7.29 12.02 15.08
C VAL A 268 7.86 13.17 14.24
N TYR A 269 8.26 12.89 13.00
CA TYR A 269 8.78 13.88 12.06
C TYR A 269 7.78 15.00 11.79
N VAL A 270 6.52 14.63 11.50
CA VAL A 270 5.44 15.58 11.22
C VAL A 270 4.99 16.29 12.49
N ALA A 271 4.89 15.61 13.63
CA ALA A 271 4.55 16.26 14.90
C ALA A 271 5.57 17.35 15.29
N SER A 272 6.85 17.11 15.02
CA SER A 272 7.93 18.08 15.22
C SER A 272 7.83 19.33 14.34
N GLU A 273 6.95 19.35 13.32
CA GLU A 273 6.63 20.56 12.55
C GLU A 273 5.82 21.57 13.39
N PHE A 274 5.09 21.09 14.39
CA PHE A 274 4.11 21.86 15.16
C PHE A 274 4.40 21.96 16.66
N ILE A 275 5.25 21.06 17.19
CA ILE A 275 5.60 20.99 18.61
C ILE A 275 7.06 21.43 18.79
N GLU A 276 7.31 22.37 19.72
CA GLU A 276 8.65 22.94 19.91
C GLU A 276 9.63 21.99 20.62
N LYS A 277 9.16 21.27 21.64
CA LYS A 277 9.98 20.37 22.46
C LYS A 277 9.11 19.37 23.22
N GLY A 278 9.72 18.25 23.61
CA GLY A 278 9.11 17.24 24.48
C GLY A 278 8.87 15.91 23.77
N VAL A 279 8.20 15.00 24.46
CA VAL A 279 7.86 13.66 23.96
C VAL A 279 6.70 13.76 22.97
N VAL A 280 6.81 13.14 21.79
CA VAL A 280 5.69 12.98 20.85
C VAL A 280 4.90 11.71 21.17
N VAL A 281 5.59 10.60 21.44
CA VAL A 281 4.95 9.31 21.71
C VAL A 281 5.83 8.47 22.63
N LYS A 282 5.20 7.67 23.50
CA LYS A 282 5.88 6.71 24.38
C LYS A 282 5.57 5.31 23.91
N GLN A 283 6.56 4.45 23.74
CA GLN A 283 6.37 3.02 23.50
C GLN A 283 6.57 2.25 24.80
N VAL A 284 5.67 1.34 25.12
CA VAL A 284 5.74 0.49 26.33
C VAL A 284 5.64 -0.97 25.91
N THR A 285 6.72 -1.73 26.15
CA THR A 285 6.80 -3.15 25.81
C THR A 285 6.09 -4.03 26.84
N ALA A 286 5.96 -5.32 26.53
CA ALA A 286 5.39 -6.31 27.47
C ALA A 286 6.17 -6.44 28.79
N SER A 287 7.48 -6.13 28.80
CA SER A 287 8.29 -6.13 30.02
C SER A 287 8.09 -4.87 30.88
N GLY A 288 7.28 -3.91 30.41
CA GLY A 288 7.09 -2.62 31.05
C GLY A 288 8.18 -1.60 30.73
N ALA A 289 9.17 -1.94 29.89
CA ALA A 289 10.17 -0.99 29.43
C ALA A 289 9.51 0.10 28.58
N ALA A 290 9.79 1.37 28.91
CA ALA A 290 9.23 2.52 28.24
C ALA A 290 10.32 3.30 27.49
N THR A 291 10.07 3.63 26.23
CA THR A 291 10.95 4.43 25.38
C THR A 291 10.18 5.65 24.87
N ASN A 292 10.73 6.84 25.06
CA ASN A 292 10.17 8.06 24.49
C ASN A 292 10.73 8.29 23.08
N LEU A 293 9.88 8.78 22.18
CA LEU A 293 10.31 9.41 20.95
C LEU A 293 9.97 10.89 21.06
N ASP A 294 11.02 11.71 21.08
CA ASP A 294 10.95 13.14 21.29
C ASP A 294 10.85 13.91 19.98
N VAL A 295 10.46 15.17 20.07
CA VAL A 295 10.56 16.14 18.97
C VAL A 295 11.99 16.14 18.45
N GLU A 296 12.16 15.87 17.15
CA GLU A 296 13.46 15.62 16.53
C GLU A 296 13.96 16.80 15.69
N ARG A 297 13.12 17.81 15.45
CA ARG A 297 13.48 19.01 14.68
C ARG A 297 12.67 20.22 15.07
N ARG A 298 13.17 21.41 14.69
CA ARG A 298 12.42 22.65 14.80
C ARG A 298 11.55 22.86 13.57
N GLY A 299 10.24 22.82 13.74
CA GLY A 299 9.26 23.11 12.70
C GLY A 299 9.27 24.56 12.22
N LYS A 300 8.88 24.75 10.96
CA LYS A 300 8.55 26.03 10.33
C LYS A 300 7.13 26.48 10.65
N LEU A 301 6.24 25.56 11.08
CA LEU A 301 4.83 25.84 11.31
C LEU A 301 4.43 26.07 12.78
N LEU A 302 5.41 26.13 13.69
CA LEU A 302 5.20 26.29 15.14
C LEU A 302 4.24 27.43 15.53
N LYS A 303 4.24 28.52 14.78
CA LYS A 303 3.44 29.74 15.08
C LYS A 303 2.04 29.76 14.47
N TYR A 304 1.71 28.81 13.59
CA TYR A 304 0.42 28.81 12.91
C TYR A 304 -0.56 27.89 13.68
N PRO A 305 -1.77 28.38 14.00
CA PRO A 305 -2.86 27.53 14.48
C PRO A 305 -3.14 26.37 13.50
N VAL A 306 -3.39 25.18 14.03
CA VAL A 306 -3.69 23.99 13.23
C VAL A 306 -5.01 23.34 13.66
N VAL A 307 -5.88 23.09 12.68
CA VAL A 307 -7.10 22.29 12.81
C VAL A 307 -6.82 20.93 12.18
N VAL A 308 -7.14 19.85 12.88
CA VAL A 308 -6.88 18.48 12.41
C VAL A 308 -8.19 17.83 11.95
N LEU A 309 -8.22 17.32 10.73
CA LEU A 309 -9.33 16.53 10.20
C LEU A 309 -9.04 15.04 10.35
N ILE A 310 -9.95 14.30 10.97
CA ILE A 310 -9.87 12.84 11.13
C ILE A 310 -11.19 12.14 10.78
N ASP A 311 -11.10 10.86 10.47
CA ASP A 311 -12.25 9.98 10.27
C ASP A 311 -11.94 8.56 10.76
N GLN A 312 -12.86 7.62 10.55
CA GLN A 312 -12.69 6.20 10.88
C GLN A 312 -11.49 5.52 10.20
N GLY A 313 -10.97 6.10 9.12
CA GLY A 313 -9.77 5.62 8.43
C GLY A 313 -8.47 6.17 9.03
N SER A 314 -8.54 7.22 9.85
CA SER A 314 -7.39 7.74 10.60
C SER A 314 -6.96 6.72 11.66
N ALA A 315 -5.76 6.15 11.50
CA ALA A 315 -5.27 5.11 12.41
C ALA A 315 -3.77 5.25 12.74
N SER A 316 -3.35 4.68 13.86
CA SER A 316 -1.93 4.46 14.21
C SER A 316 -1.11 5.76 14.19
N ALA A 317 -0.18 5.92 13.25
CA ALA A 317 0.66 7.12 13.13
C ALA A 317 -0.16 8.42 12.99
N SER A 318 -1.33 8.36 12.34
CA SER A 318 -2.27 9.50 12.28
C SER A 318 -2.80 9.84 13.67
N GLU A 319 -3.17 8.83 14.46
CA GLU A 319 -3.69 9.00 15.81
C GLU A 319 -2.62 9.48 16.80
N ILE A 320 -1.38 9.01 16.63
CA ILE A 320 -0.21 9.50 17.37
C ILE A 320 -0.04 11.01 17.11
N LEU A 321 -0.04 11.43 15.85
CA LEU A 321 0.09 12.83 15.47
C LEU A 321 -1.05 13.67 16.06
N THR A 322 -2.31 13.25 15.87
CA THR A 322 -3.47 13.97 16.40
C THR A 322 -3.42 14.11 17.92
N LEU A 323 -3.14 13.02 18.66
CA LEU A 323 -3.06 13.08 20.12
C LEU A 323 -1.87 13.88 20.62
N ALA A 324 -0.71 13.80 19.95
CA ALA A 324 0.43 14.63 20.34
C ALA A 324 0.09 16.11 20.19
N LEU A 325 -0.52 16.52 19.08
CA LEU A 325 -0.96 17.91 18.89
C LEU A 325 -2.00 18.32 19.92
N LYS A 326 -2.96 17.45 20.26
CA LYS A 326 -3.97 17.73 21.28
C LYS A 326 -3.38 17.81 22.70
N ASP A 327 -2.40 16.96 23.02
CA ASP A 327 -1.77 16.93 24.35
C ASP A 327 -0.92 18.17 24.63
N TYR A 328 -0.34 18.79 23.60
CA TYR A 328 0.40 20.05 23.71
C TYR A 328 -0.46 21.30 23.46
N ASP A 329 -1.78 21.17 23.40
CA ASP A 329 -2.71 22.26 23.06
C ASP A 329 -2.28 22.96 21.75
N ARG A 330 -1.77 22.17 20.80
CA ARG A 330 -1.35 22.63 19.47
C ARG A 330 -2.42 22.50 18.41
N ALA A 331 -3.25 21.47 18.50
CA ALA A 331 -4.46 21.40 17.71
C ALA A 331 -5.51 22.34 18.33
N GLU A 332 -5.93 23.36 17.58
CA GLU A 332 -7.02 24.25 17.99
C GLU A 332 -8.35 23.51 18.07
N ALA A 333 -8.53 22.56 17.14
CA ALA A 333 -9.65 21.64 17.14
C ALA A 333 -9.33 20.39 16.31
N VAL A 334 -9.97 19.30 16.68
CA VAL A 334 -10.10 18.09 15.88
C VAL A 334 -11.53 18.03 15.33
N VAL A 335 -11.68 17.89 14.02
CA VAL A 335 -12.95 17.91 13.30
C VAL A 335 -13.12 16.61 12.52
N GLY A 336 -14.35 16.12 12.40
CA GLY A 336 -14.72 15.00 11.52
C GLY A 336 -15.41 13.86 12.26
N ALA A 337 -14.93 12.63 12.07
CA ALA A 337 -15.49 11.44 12.71
C ALA A 337 -14.47 10.72 13.61
N LYS A 338 -14.97 9.84 14.47
CA LYS A 338 -14.14 9.07 15.40
C LYS A 338 -13.08 8.24 14.67
N SER A 339 -11.83 8.29 15.16
CA SER A 339 -10.71 7.53 14.58
C SER A 339 -10.75 6.03 14.92
N PHE A 340 -9.88 5.25 14.28
CA PHE A 340 -9.90 3.79 14.30
C PHE A 340 -9.59 3.15 15.66
N GLY A 341 -8.60 3.66 16.40
CA GLY A 341 -8.18 3.15 17.71
C GLY A 341 -7.05 2.12 17.67
N LYS A 342 -6.05 2.26 16.80
CA LYS A 342 -4.91 1.34 16.77
C LYS A 342 -3.80 1.83 17.72
N GLY A 343 -3.92 1.45 18.99
CA GLY A 343 -2.98 1.80 20.07
C GLY A 343 -1.75 0.89 20.25
N THR A 344 -1.34 0.12 19.23
CA THR A 344 -0.24 -0.86 19.32
C THR A 344 0.84 -0.57 18.27
N VAL A 345 2.08 -0.98 18.58
CA VAL A 345 3.25 -0.88 17.72
C VAL A 345 3.60 -2.27 17.21
N GLN A 346 3.79 -2.38 15.91
CA GLN A 346 4.25 -3.59 15.26
C GLN A 346 5.74 -3.50 14.97
N ASP A 347 6.46 -4.59 15.20
CA ASP A 347 7.77 -4.85 14.60
C ASP A 347 7.54 -5.63 13.31
N ALA A 348 8.03 -5.11 12.19
CA ALA A 348 7.94 -5.73 10.89
C ALA A 348 9.31 -6.31 10.53
N ARG A 349 9.36 -7.59 10.19
CA ARG A 349 10.60 -8.29 9.83
C ARG A 349 10.44 -9.00 8.51
N ASP A 350 11.32 -8.68 7.59
CA ASP A 350 11.42 -9.34 6.30
C ASP A 350 12.31 -10.58 6.37
N PHE A 351 11.92 -11.61 5.63
CA PHE A 351 12.68 -12.84 5.44
C PHE A 351 13.33 -12.87 4.06
N LYS A 352 14.34 -13.75 3.90
CA LYS A 352 15.15 -13.83 2.67
C LYS A 352 14.35 -14.23 1.42
N ASP A 353 13.23 -14.91 1.59
CA ASP A 353 12.33 -15.32 0.52
C ASP A 353 11.35 -14.21 0.09
N GLY A 354 11.43 -13.03 0.71
CA GLY A 354 10.56 -11.88 0.48
C GLY A 354 9.29 -11.89 1.34
N SER A 355 9.01 -12.96 2.08
CA SER A 355 7.92 -12.96 3.06
C SER A 355 8.25 -12.07 4.25
N GLY A 356 7.25 -11.71 5.03
CA GLY A 356 7.42 -10.87 6.21
C GLY A 356 6.54 -11.32 7.36
N VAL A 357 6.89 -10.90 8.57
CA VAL A 357 6.04 -11.04 9.76
C VAL A 357 5.89 -9.69 10.43
N HIS A 358 4.65 -9.37 10.79
CA HIS A 358 4.31 -8.23 11.61
C HIS A 358 3.90 -8.75 12.97
N VAL A 359 4.55 -8.29 14.03
CA VAL A 359 4.28 -8.73 15.41
C VAL A 359 4.03 -7.52 16.28
N THR A 360 2.93 -7.52 17.04
CA THR A 360 2.70 -6.49 18.05
C THR A 360 3.70 -6.64 19.20
N VAL A 361 4.60 -5.67 19.36
CA VAL A 361 5.68 -5.71 20.37
C VAL A 361 5.52 -4.71 21.50
N ALA A 362 4.70 -3.69 21.31
CA ALA A 362 4.49 -2.64 22.30
C ALA A 362 3.11 -1.98 22.17
N LYS A 363 2.71 -1.29 23.24
CA LYS A 363 1.66 -0.27 23.20
C LYS A 363 2.32 1.07 22.94
N TRP A 364 1.61 1.99 22.28
CA TRP A 364 2.03 3.39 22.28
C TRP A 364 1.08 4.22 23.15
N LEU A 365 1.63 5.20 23.85
CA LEU A 365 0.91 6.15 24.69
C LEU A 365 1.16 7.57 24.19
N SER A 366 0.16 8.43 24.34
CA SER A 366 0.29 9.86 24.08
C SER A 366 1.32 10.52 25.03
N PRO A 367 1.72 11.78 24.80
CA PRO A 367 2.57 12.53 25.73
C PRO A 367 2.05 12.52 27.18
N LYS A 368 0.72 12.66 27.37
CA LYS A 368 0.03 12.58 28.67
C LYS A 368 -0.18 11.14 29.19
N GLY A 369 0.27 10.13 28.45
CA GLY A 369 0.19 8.72 28.87
C GLY A 369 -1.13 8.02 28.52
N ILE A 370 -1.94 8.58 27.62
CA ILE A 370 -3.24 8.02 27.24
C ILE A 370 -3.04 6.87 26.26
N TRP A 371 -3.74 5.75 26.49
CA TRP A 371 -3.79 4.61 25.58
C TRP A 371 -5.17 4.48 24.93
N ILE A 372 -5.26 4.70 23.61
CA ILE A 372 -6.54 4.75 22.88
C ILE A 372 -6.92 3.45 22.16
N HIS A 373 -6.28 2.32 22.49
CA HIS A 373 -6.49 1.06 21.77
C HIS A 373 -7.96 0.61 21.83
N LYS A 374 -8.55 0.32 20.67
CA LYS A 374 -9.99 0.02 20.44
C LYS A 374 -10.95 1.18 20.79
N ALA A 375 -10.44 2.27 21.38
CA ALA A 375 -11.24 3.42 21.75
C ALA A 375 -11.21 4.50 20.67
N GLY A 376 -10.08 4.74 20.00
CA GLY A 376 -9.93 5.83 19.03
C GLY A 376 -9.93 7.22 19.67
N ILE A 377 -9.90 8.24 18.83
CA ILE A 377 -9.96 9.65 19.17
C ILE A 377 -11.34 10.17 18.75
N THR A 378 -12.05 10.77 19.69
CA THR A 378 -13.29 11.48 19.38
C THR A 378 -12.96 12.93 19.02
N PRO A 379 -13.40 13.44 17.85
CA PRO A 379 -13.23 14.84 17.47
C PRO A 379 -13.87 15.80 18.47
N ASP A 380 -13.37 17.03 18.52
CA ASP A 380 -14.01 18.12 19.26
C ASP A 380 -15.29 18.59 18.53
N TYR A 381 -15.28 18.53 17.19
CA TYR A 381 -16.46 18.71 16.35
C TYR A 381 -16.77 17.44 15.57
N VAL A 382 -17.76 16.69 16.05
CA VAL A 382 -18.26 15.50 15.33
C VAL A 382 -19.16 15.96 14.18
N VAL A 383 -18.77 15.61 12.95
CA VAL A 383 -19.48 15.94 11.72
C VAL A 383 -19.56 14.68 10.86
N ASP A 384 -20.78 14.15 10.73
CA ASP A 384 -21.05 12.98 9.88
C ASP A 384 -21.27 13.41 8.42
N ILE A 385 -20.92 12.52 7.50
CA ILE A 385 -21.18 12.68 6.06
C ILE A 385 -22.47 11.93 5.74
N THR A 386 -23.47 12.61 5.19
CA THR A 386 -24.74 12.00 4.78
C THR A 386 -24.69 11.46 3.35
N GLU A 387 -25.61 10.56 2.99
CA GLU A 387 -25.74 10.09 1.59
C GLU A 387 -25.97 11.25 0.61
N GLU A 388 -26.69 12.28 1.04
CA GLU A 388 -26.95 13.47 0.22
C GLU A 388 -25.68 14.32 0.04
N ASP A 389 -24.82 14.40 1.05
CA ASP A 389 -23.51 15.06 0.91
C ASP A 389 -22.63 14.32 -0.11
N VAL A 390 -22.59 12.98 -0.05
CA VAL A 390 -21.86 12.15 -1.03
C VAL A 390 -22.41 12.37 -2.44
N LYS A 391 -23.74 12.35 -2.61
CA LYS A 391 -24.40 12.55 -3.90
C LYS A 391 -24.09 13.92 -4.51
N ASN A 392 -23.99 14.95 -3.68
CA ASN A 392 -23.75 16.32 -4.12
C ASN A 392 -22.26 16.72 -4.10
N PHE A 393 -21.34 15.79 -3.85
CA PHE A 393 -19.90 16.06 -3.71
C PHE A 393 -19.60 17.15 -2.66
N ARG A 394 -20.39 17.18 -1.60
CA ARG A 394 -20.23 18.12 -0.49
C ARG A 394 -19.36 17.49 0.60
N ASP A 395 -18.43 18.26 1.14
CA ASP A 395 -17.56 17.84 2.24
C ASP A 395 -17.86 18.68 3.50
N PRO A 396 -18.91 18.33 4.28
CA PRO A 396 -19.29 19.10 5.46
C PRO A 396 -18.21 19.10 6.55
N GLN A 397 -17.36 18.08 6.60
CA GLN A 397 -16.25 18.02 7.55
C GLN A 397 -15.19 19.06 7.19
N LEU A 398 -14.80 19.16 5.92
CA LEU A 398 -13.88 20.19 5.45
C LEU A 398 -14.47 21.59 5.58
N GLU A 399 -15.76 21.78 5.26
CA GLU A 399 -16.46 23.05 5.48
C GLU A 399 -16.34 23.50 6.94
N LYS A 400 -16.62 22.59 7.90
CA LYS A 400 -16.48 22.91 9.32
C LYS A 400 -15.03 23.18 9.72
N ALA A 401 -14.06 22.44 9.19
CA ALA A 401 -12.66 22.71 9.45
C ALA A 401 -12.20 24.07 8.92
N ILE A 402 -12.68 24.50 7.74
CA ILE A 402 -12.43 25.83 7.18
C ILE A 402 -13.05 26.92 8.06
N GLU A 403 -14.29 26.73 8.52
CA GLU A 403 -14.95 27.64 9.45
C GLU A 403 -14.10 27.83 10.72
N VAL A 404 -13.75 26.73 11.40
CA VAL A 404 -12.95 26.76 12.63
C VAL A 404 -11.57 27.37 12.37
N ALA A 405 -10.90 27.02 11.27
CA ALA A 405 -9.59 27.55 10.91
C ALA A 405 -9.61 29.06 10.65
N LYS A 406 -10.73 29.62 10.16
CA LYS A 406 -10.91 31.07 9.97
C LYS A 406 -11.19 31.80 11.28
N GLU A 407 -11.79 31.16 12.27
CA GLU A 407 -12.03 31.79 13.58
C GLU A 407 -10.73 32.07 14.34
N GLN A 408 -9.69 31.27 14.10
CA GLN A 408 -8.36 31.43 14.70
C GLN A 408 -7.53 32.57 14.11
N VAL A 409 -8.06 33.25 13.09
CA VAL A 409 -7.39 34.33 12.36
C VAL A 409 -7.58 35.70 13.02
N LYS A 410 -8.38 35.78 14.10
CA LYS A 410 -8.77 37.04 14.76
C LYS A 410 -7.63 37.73 15.50
#